data_AF-E1QUG3-F1
#
_entry.id   AF-E1QUG3-F1
#
_cell.length_a   1.000
_cell.length_b   1.000
_cell.length_c   1.000
_cell.angle_alpha   90.00
_cell.angle_beta   90.00
_cell.angle_gamma   90.00
#
_symmetry.space_group_name_H-M   'P 1'
#
loop_
_entity.id
_entity.type
_entity.pdbx_description
1 polymer ?
#
loop_
_entity_poly.entity_id
_entity_poly.type
_entity_poly.pdbx_seq_one_letter_code
_entity_poly.pdbx_strand_id
1 'polypeptide(L)'
;MHINAISVNVNDVSILWYLGANDYPSFKDRVFEIVKNLNDKALLIFMLAAVLGDGYAGIKKPRIRLVISAAELDMWRPILDKLNSMGFREYQDPLRNTFKITYTSGYATDLAKAMVNALPLVLRDLLDALSIKKWLDIKQIASMEVKFRLGESRVLVGGESFTMAVSRGSVTLLRRVRDWVEVGRVLEELRVSYGEGFVSQVRVHRSGGYIVIAIPARLIEGHEDIRVQVINVLCRKYRRVKDDNKRKEVVKALSRFASMETIRICLGNTSLPS
;
A
#
# COMPACT_ATOMS: atom_id res chain seq x y z
N MET A 1 23.28 20.56 29.92
CA MET A 1 24.14 19.53 29.28
C MET A 1 24.64 18.60 30.36
N HIS A 2 24.50 17.28 30.19
CA HIS A 2 25.06 16.30 31.13
C HIS A 2 25.72 15.14 30.36
N ILE A 3 26.85 14.66 30.89
CA ILE A 3 27.51 13.47 30.38
C ILE A 3 26.70 12.27 30.88
N ASN A 4 26.09 11.54 29.96
CA ASN A 4 25.21 10.42 30.30
C ASN A 4 26.00 9.11 30.47
N ALA A 5 27.04 8.92 29.66
CA ALA A 5 27.93 7.78 29.80
C ALA A 5 29.31 8.08 29.22
N ILE A 6 30.34 7.53 29.86
CA ILE A 6 31.71 7.47 29.36
C ILE A 6 32.06 5.99 29.24
N SER A 7 32.47 5.53 28.06
CA SER A 7 33.00 4.19 27.84
C SER A 7 34.45 4.30 27.42
N VAL A 8 35.34 3.71 28.21
CA VAL A 8 36.78 3.67 27.99
C VAL A 8 37.20 2.24 27.72
N ASN A 9 37.79 2.00 26.55
CA ASN A 9 38.44 0.75 26.17
C ASN A 9 39.92 0.99 25.87
N VAL A 10 40.72 -0.08 25.80
CA VAL A 10 42.20 -0.02 25.63
C VAL A 10 42.65 0.83 24.44
N ASN A 11 41.83 0.92 23.39
CA ASN A 11 42.16 1.64 22.15
C ASN A 11 41.24 2.83 21.84
N ASP A 12 40.21 3.12 22.67
CA ASP A 12 39.24 4.18 22.37
C ASP A 12 38.47 4.68 23.60
N VAL A 13 38.08 5.95 23.58
CA VAL A 13 37.19 6.59 24.55
C VAL A 13 36.00 7.18 23.83
N SER A 14 34.80 6.72 24.17
CA SER A 14 33.54 7.27 23.66
C SER A 14 32.74 7.93 24.78
N ILE A 15 32.24 9.14 24.53
CA ILE A 15 31.42 9.91 25.48
C ILE A 15 30.07 10.18 24.83
N LEU A 16 28.99 9.80 25.51
CA LEU A 16 27.62 10.10 25.10
C LEU A 16 27.09 11.31 25.86
N TRP A 17 26.79 12.38 25.12
CA TRP A 17 26.32 13.65 25.65
C TRP A 17 24.81 13.77 25.45
N TYR A 18 24.09 14.19 26.48
CA TYR A 18 22.71 14.65 26.34
C TYR A 18 22.67 16.17 26.43
N LEU A 19 22.27 16.78 25.32
CA LEU A 19 21.95 18.20 25.21
C LEU A 19 20.43 18.33 25.40
N GLY A 20 20.01 18.71 26.61
CA GLY A 20 18.65 19.14 26.89
C GLY A 20 18.59 20.67 26.96
N ALA A 21 17.63 21.27 26.25
CA ALA A 21 17.25 22.66 26.44
C ALA A 21 16.11 22.68 27.47
N ASN A 22 16.39 23.18 28.68
CA ASN A 22 15.44 23.14 29.79
C ASN A 22 14.40 24.28 29.73
N ASP A 23 14.72 25.39 29.03
CA ASP A 23 13.91 26.62 29.02
C ASP A 23 13.58 27.10 27.59
N TYR A 24 13.15 26.20 26.71
CA TYR A 24 12.67 26.60 25.38
C TYR A 24 11.14 26.60 25.35
N PRO A 25 10.48 27.71 24.97
CA PRO A 25 9.05 27.73 24.72
C PRO A 25 8.72 26.73 23.60
N SER A 26 8.08 25.62 23.95
CA SER A 26 7.66 24.62 22.97
C SER A 26 6.59 25.23 22.06
N PHE A 27 6.92 25.49 20.80
CA PHE A 27 5.95 25.94 19.79
C PHE A 27 5.13 24.78 19.19
N LYS A 28 5.22 23.57 19.77
CA LYS A 28 4.59 22.36 19.22
C LYS A 28 3.09 22.51 19.03
N ASP A 29 2.37 23.03 20.03
CA ASP A 29 0.91 23.18 19.94
C ASP A 29 0.50 24.08 18.78
N ARG A 30 1.23 25.19 18.59
CA ARG A 30 1.03 26.12 17.47
C ARG A 30 1.34 25.47 16.13
N VAL A 31 2.35 24.60 16.06
CA VAL A 31 2.65 23.81 14.86
C VAL A 31 1.50 22.87 14.54
N PHE A 32 0.92 22.17 15.52
CA PHE A 32 -0.21 21.26 15.29
C PHE A 32 -1.47 22.00 14.81
N GLU A 33 -1.76 23.19 15.33
CA GLU A 33 -2.88 24.02 14.84
C GLU A 33 -2.71 24.45 13.38
N ILE A 34 -1.48 24.74 12.96
CA ILE A 34 -1.19 25.04 11.55
C ILE A 34 -1.32 23.79 10.70
N VAL A 35 -0.76 22.67 11.16
CA VAL A 35 -0.68 21.42 10.39
C VAL A 35 -2.07 20.84 10.09
N LYS A 36 -3.02 20.94 11.03
CA LYS A 36 -4.43 20.52 10.83
C LYS A 36 -5.06 21.16 9.59
N ASN A 37 -4.68 22.39 9.26
CA ASN A 37 -5.27 23.18 8.19
C ASN A 37 -4.45 23.16 6.89
N LEU A 38 -3.34 22.41 6.83
CA LEU A 38 -2.53 22.30 5.62
C LEU A 38 -3.31 21.59 4.51
N ASN A 39 -3.18 22.08 3.28
CA ASN A 39 -3.63 21.34 2.11
C ASN A 39 -2.81 20.04 1.93
N ASP A 40 -3.31 19.12 1.12
CA ASP A 40 -2.72 17.79 0.91
C ASP A 40 -1.24 17.83 0.53
N LYS A 41 -0.84 18.77 -0.34
CA LYS A 41 0.56 18.93 -0.75
C LYS A 41 1.44 19.38 0.43
N ALA A 42 1.02 20.39 1.17
CA ALA A 42 1.76 20.88 2.31
C ALA A 42 1.83 19.86 3.46
N LEU A 43 0.75 19.08 3.65
CA LEU A 43 0.72 17.98 4.60
C LEU A 43 1.75 16.90 4.24
N LEU A 44 1.86 16.52 2.96
CA LEU A 44 2.86 15.56 2.51
C LEU A 44 4.29 16.05 2.71
N ILE A 45 4.56 17.35 2.51
CA ILE A 45 5.86 17.96 2.81
C ILE A 45 6.14 17.93 4.31
N PHE A 46 5.16 18.28 5.15
CA PHE A 46 5.28 18.18 6.60
C PHE A 46 5.57 16.74 7.05
N MET A 47 4.86 15.76 6.49
CA MET A 47 5.10 14.35 6.78
C MET A 47 6.50 13.90 6.40
N LEU A 48 7.02 14.38 5.27
CA LEU A 48 8.40 14.10 4.88
C LEU A 48 9.40 14.67 5.90
N ALA A 49 9.20 15.92 6.34
CA ALA A 49 10.05 16.53 7.36
C ALA A 49 10.01 15.74 8.68
N ALA A 50 8.82 15.31 9.13
CA ALA A 50 8.67 14.48 10.32
C ALA A 50 9.40 13.13 10.19
N VAL A 51 9.32 12.49 9.01
CA VAL A 51 10.02 11.21 8.76
C VAL A 51 11.55 11.41 8.71
N LEU A 52 12.02 12.49 8.10
CA LEU A 52 13.45 12.81 8.02
C LEU A 52 14.04 13.14 9.40
N GLY A 53 13.32 13.89 10.24
CA GLY A 53 13.71 14.20 11.61
C GLY A 53 13.70 12.97 12.51
N ASP A 54 12.51 12.53 12.90
CA ASP A 54 12.32 11.54 13.98
C ASP A 54 11.81 10.19 13.48
N GLY A 55 11.47 10.09 12.20
CA GLY A 55 11.01 8.85 11.61
C GLY A 55 12.10 7.89 11.17
N TYR A 56 11.61 6.81 10.56
CA TYR A 56 12.40 5.72 10.02
C TYR A 56 11.88 5.33 8.61
N ALA A 57 12.81 5.10 7.69
CA ALA A 57 12.54 4.54 6.36
C ALA A 57 13.34 3.23 6.17
N GLY A 58 12.73 2.21 5.59
CA GLY A 58 13.40 0.93 5.34
C GLY A 58 13.06 0.31 3.99
N ILE A 59 14.10 -0.09 3.26
CA ILE A 59 14.03 -0.57 1.87
C ILE A 59 13.66 -2.06 1.77
N LYS A 60 14.34 -2.94 2.54
CA LYS A 60 14.22 -4.42 2.40
C LYS A 60 12.78 -4.92 2.49
N LYS A 61 12.00 -4.31 3.38
CA LYS A 61 10.55 -4.40 3.43
C LYS A 61 10.06 -2.97 3.48
N PRO A 62 9.47 -2.42 2.39
CA PRO A 62 9.10 -1.01 2.32
C PRO A 62 8.31 -0.59 3.54
N ARG A 63 8.90 0.27 4.35
CA ARG A 63 8.30 0.75 5.59
C ARG A 63 8.68 2.19 5.85
N ILE A 64 7.69 2.99 6.21
CA ILE A 64 7.86 4.34 6.75
C ILE A 64 7.24 4.30 8.14
N ARG A 65 7.96 4.80 9.15
CA ARG A 65 7.49 4.76 10.53
C ARG A 65 7.74 6.09 11.23
N LEU A 66 6.78 6.48 12.05
CA LEU A 66 6.90 7.53 13.06
C LEU A 66 6.72 6.90 14.46
N VAL A 67 7.44 7.43 15.44
CA VAL A 67 7.23 7.11 16.86
C VAL A 67 6.66 8.35 17.51
N ILE A 68 5.46 8.23 18.04
CA ILE A 68 4.72 9.35 18.66
C ILE A 68 4.59 9.03 20.14
N SER A 69 4.77 10.03 21.01
CA SER A 69 4.52 9.83 22.44
C SER A 69 3.03 9.64 22.71
N ALA A 70 2.68 8.87 23.75
CA ALA A 70 1.27 8.68 24.11
C ALA A 70 0.57 10.02 24.43
N ALA A 71 1.30 10.97 25.01
CA ALA A 71 0.79 12.31 25.32
C ALA A 71 0.51 13.16 24.07
N GLU A 72 1.20 12.90 22.95
CA GLU A 72 1.04 13.66 21.71
C GLU A 72 0.11 12.97 20.70
N LEU A 73 -0.35 11.73 20.96
CA LEU A 73 -1.14 10.96 20.00
C LEU A 73 -2.41 11.69 19.57
N ASP A 74 -3.13 12.30 20.51
CA ASP A 74 -4.40 12.99 20.21
C ASP A 74 -4.19 14.22 19.32
N MET A 75 -3.03 14.87 19.41
CA MET A 75 -2.67 15.97 18.49
C MET A 75 -2.34 15.46 17.08
N TRP A 76 -1.81 14.24 16.96
CA TRP A 76 -1.52 13.60 15.69
C TRP A 76 -2.75 12.98 15.01
N ARG A 77 -3.79 12.62 15.76
CA ARG A 77 -5.00 11.97 15.20
C ARG A 77 -5.56 12.68 13.95
N PRO A 78 -5.80 14.01 13.94
CA PRO A 78 -6.34 14.68 12.76
C PRO A 78 -5.44 14.57 11.52
N ILE A 79 -4.11 14.53 11.72
CA ILE A 79 -3.13 14.36 10.64
C ILE A 79 -3.21 12.95 10.08
N LEU A 80 -3.26 11.95 10.97
CA LEU A 80 -3.39 10.54 10.59
C LEU A 80 -4.71 10.26 9.87
N ASP A 81 -5.82 10.82 10.37
CA ASP A 81 -7.15 10.70 9.75
C ASP A 81 -7.18 11.29 8.34
N LYS A 82 -6.51 12.44 8.13
CA LYS A 82 -6.37 13.04 6.81
C LYS A 82 -5.50 12.20 5.87
N LEU A 83 -4.41 11.62 6.34
CA LEU A 83 -3.61 10.69 5.53
C LEU A 83 -4.41 9.42 5.18
N ASN A 84 -5.22 8.92 6.12
CA ASN A 84 -6.11 7.80 5.89
C ASN A 84 -7.17 8.11 4.83
N SER A 85 -7.76 9.31 4.83
CA SER A 85 -8.73 9.74 3.81
C SER A 85 -8.11 9.91 2.43
N MET A 86 -6.82 10.25 2.36
CA MET A 86 -6.01 10.23 1.12
C MET A 86 -5.64 8.80 0.66
N GLY A 87 -6.00 7.76 1.43
CA GLY A 87 -5.76 6.36 1.10
C GLY A 87 -4.45 5.78 1.64
N PHE A 88 -3.74 6.51 2.50
CA PHE A 88 -2.54 6.01 3.20
C PHE A 88 -2.95 5.39 4.53
N ARG A 89 -3.11 4.06 4.57
CA ARG A 89 -3.43 3.36 5.81
C ARG A 89 -2.18 2.99 6.60
N GLU A 90 -2.14 3.40 7.85
CA GLU A 90 -1.15 2.98 8.83
C GLU A 90 -1.55 1.70 9.58
N TYR A 91 -0.54 1.08 10.19
CA TYR A 91 -0.68 0.17 11.30
C TYR A 91 -0.18 0.87 12.57
N GLN A 92 -0.97 0.85 13.63
CA GLN A 92 -0.60 1.43 14.93
C GLN A 92 -0.20 0.30 15.88
N ASP A 93 1.01 0.38 16.42
CA ASP A 93 1.55 -0.58 17.37
C ASP A 93 1.82 0.14 18.71
N PRO A 94 0.98 -0.10 19.75
CA PRO A 94 1.16 0.53 21.05
C PRO A 94 2.39 -0.05 21.77
N LEU A 95 3.17 0.84 22.37
CA LEU A 95 4.31 0.51 23.23
C LEU A 95 4.21 1.28 24.53
N ARG A 96 5.08 0.96 25.50
CA ARG A 96 5.16 1.68 26.77
C ARG A 96 5.41 3.18 26.49
N ASN A 97 4.39 4.00 26.74
CA ASN A 97 4.35 5.46 26.58
C ASN A 97 4.51 6.00 25.14
N THR A 98 4.46 5.16 24.11
CA THR A 98 4.60 5.59 22.70
C THR A 98 3.73 4.76 21.76
N PHE A 99 3.44 5.29 20.59
CA PHE A 99 2.76 4.62 19.49
C PHE A 99 3.66 4.61 18.27
N LYS A 100 3.86 3.44 17.67
CA LYS A 100 4.52 3.31 16.38
C LYS A 100 3.48 3.37 15.28
N ILE A 101 3.47 4.46 14.53
CA ILE A 101 2.67 4.61 13.31
C ILE A 101 3.50 4.08 12.16
N THR A 102 3.09 2.97 11.55
CA THR A 102 3.85 2.31 10.49
C THR A 102 3.04 2.16 9.21
N TYR A 103 3.54 2.74 8.12
CA TYR A 103 3.09 2.44 6.76
C TYR A 103 3.95 1.30 6.21
N THR A 104 3.33 0.29 5.62
CA THR A 104 4.04 -0.91 5.12
C THR A 104 3.71 -1.22 3.67
N SER A 105 4.64 -1.90 3.00
CA SER A 105 4.48 -2.44 1.64
C SER A 105 3.99 -1.36 0.67
N GLY A 106 2.86 -1.57 -0.01
CA GLY A 106 2.30 -0.61 -0.96
C GLY A 106 1.95 0.74 -0.33
N TYR A 107 1.49 0.79 0.93
CA TYR A 107 1.20 2.06 1.59
C TYR A 107 2.47 2.90 1.80
N ALA A 108 3.58 2.26 2.17
CA ALA A 108 4.87 2.94 2.29
C ALA A 108 5.37 3.45 0.92
N THR A 109 5.23 2.65 -0.13
CA THR A 109 5.60 3.05 -1.50
C THR A 109 4.76 4.22 -2.01
N ASP A 110 3.45 4.18 -1.81
CA ASP A 110 2.54 5.24 -2.24
C ASP A 110 2.79 6.55 -1.47
N LEU A 111 2.97 6.46 -0.15
CA LEU A 111 3.30 7.61 0.69
C LEU A 111 4.65 8.21 0.31
N ALA A 112 5.69 7.39 0.08
CA ALA A 112 6.99 7.86 -0.37
C ALA A 112 6.90 8.62 -1.70
N LYS A 113 6.15 8.07 -2.67
CA LYS A 113 5.91 8.75 -3.97
C LYS A 113 5.21 10.09 -3.77
N ALA A 114 4.15 10.11 -2.96
CA ALA A 114 3.39 11.33 -2.70
C ALA A 114 4.27 12.41 -2.05
N MET A 115 5.08 12.04 -1.04
CA MET A 115 6.02 12.95 -0.38
C MET A 115 7.08 13.50 -1.33
N VAL A 116 7.74 12.62 -2.12
CA VAL A 116 8.73 13.06 -3.12
C VAL A 116 8.10 13.98 -4.15
N ASN A 117 6.91 13.65 -4.65
CA ASN A 117 6.21 14.45 -5.67
C ASN A 117 5.69 15.79 -5.13
N ALA A 118 5.36 15.87 -3.84
CA ALA A 118 4.91 17.10 -3.21
C ALA A 118 6.03 18.14 -3.07
N LEU A 119 7.30 17.71 -2.94
CA LEU A 119 8.43 18.62 -2.78
C LEU A 119 8.69 19.47 -4.04
N PRO A 120 8.94 20.79 -3.89
CA PRO A 120 9.53 21.63 -4.93
C PRO A 120 10.90 21.11 -5.38
N LEU A 121 11.26 21.32 -6.65
CA LEU A 121 12.52 20.83 -7.24
C LEU A 121 13.75 21.27 -6.44
N VAL A 122 13.82 22.56 -6.07
CA VAL A 122 14.92 23.13 -5.29
C VAL A 122 15.17 22.39 -3.98
N LEU A 123 14.11 21.97 -3.27
CA LEU A 123 14.26 21.21 -2.03
C LEU A 123 14.70 19.78 -2.28
N ARG A 124 14.31 19.16 -3.41
CA ARG A 124 14.80 17.83 -3.77
C ARG A 124 16.29 17.86 -4.08
N ASP A 125 16.74 18.87 -4.85
CA ASP A 125 18.14 19.04 -5.22
C ASP A 125 19.01 19.27 -3.98
N LEU A 126 18.52 20.08 -3.03
CA LEU A 126 19.18 20.28 -1.74
C LEU A 126 19.30 18.96 -0.94
N LEU A 127 18.22 18.20 -0.81
CA LEU A 127 18.23 16.93 -0.08
C LEU A 127 19.11 15.88 -0.77
N ASP A 128 19.17 15.88 -2.11
CA ASP A 128 20.06 15.04 -2.90
C ASP A 128 21.53 15.42 -2.66
N ALA A 129 21.85 16.72 -2.68
CA ALA A 129 23.20 17.20 -2.39
C ALA A 129 23.67 16.85 -0.97
N LEU A 130 22.78 16.92 0.02
CA LEU A 130 23.08 16.56 1.41
C LEU A 130 23.25 15.05 1.63
N SER A 131 22.87 14.21 0.66
CA SER A 131 23.02 12.75 0.73
C SER A 131 22.50 12.12 2.03
N ILE A 132 21.41 12.68 2.57
CA ILE A 132 20.81 12.21 3.82
C ILE A 132 20.32 10.77 3.61
N LYS A 133 20.87 9.81 4.36
CA LYS A 133 20.54 8.39 4.20
C LYS A 133 19.02 8.11 4.19
N LYS A 134 18.26 8.71 5.13
CA LYS A 134 16.80 8.55 5.18
C LYS A 134 16.11 9.07 3.92
N TRP A 135 16.59 10.17 3.34
CA TRP A 135 16.07 10.70 2.08
C TRP A 135 16.34 9.74 0.91
N LEU A 136 17.57 9.21 0.82
CA LEU A 136 17.92 8.20 -0.19
C LEU A 136 17.04 6.94 -0.06
N ASP A 137 16.80 6.48 1.17
CA ASP A 137 15.90 5.35 1.44
C ASP A 137 14.46 5.65 0.99
N ILE A 138 13.94 6.85 1.26
CA ILE A 138 12.60 7.28 0.83
C ILE A 138 12.52 7.36 -0.70
N LYS A 139 13.52 7.93 -1.39
CA LYS A 139 13.60 7.95 -2.86
C LYS A 139 13.60 6.55 -3.43
N GLN A 140 14.35 5.62 -2.83
CA GLN A 140 14.37 4.24 -3.27
C GLN A 140 13.04 3.54 -3.03
N ILE A 141 12.38 3.77 -1.89
CA ILE A 141 11.01 3.26 -1.64
C ILE A 141 10.03 3.83 -2.67
N ALA A 142 10.15 5.12 -3.02
CA ALA A 142 9.30 5.78 -4.01
C ALA A 142 9.51 5.24 -5.43
N SER A 143 10.70 4.73 -5.78
CA SER A 143 10.93 4.15 -7.10
C SER A 143 10.37 2.72 -7.23
N MET A 144 10.07 2.03 -6.12
CA MET A 144 9.60 0.66 -6.14
C MET A 144 8.25 0.47 -6.84
N GLU A 145 8.10 -0.71 -7.46
CA GLU A 145 6.82 -1.19 -7.97
C GLU A 145 5.88 -1.47 -6.78
N VAL A 146 4.68 -0.88 -6.80
CA VAL A 146 3.67 -1.14 -5.78
C VAL A 146 3.14 -2.54 -6.03
N LYS A 147 3.49 -3.47 -5.14
CA LYS A 147 2.85 -4.79 -5.16
C LYS A 147 1.39 -4.63 -4.77
N PHE A 148 0.50 -5.31 -5.51
CA PHE A 148 -0.93 -5.37 -5.17
C PHE A 148 -1.11 -5.87 -3.74
N ARG A 149 -1.90 -5.16 -2.95
CA ARG A 149 -2.10 -5.49 -1.54
C ARG A 149 -3.00 -6.72 -1.43
N LEU A 150 -2.83 -7.50 -0.37
CA LEU A 150 -3.78 -8.54 0.02
C LEU A 150 -5.17 -7.91 0.16
N GLY A 151 -6.13 -8.36 -0.66
CA GLY A 151 -7.49 -7.83 -0.66
C GLY A 151 -7.85 -6.95 -1.86
N GLU A 152 -6.90 -6.22 -2.43
CA GLU A 152 -7.20 -5.30 -3.55
C GLU A 152 -7.48 -6.03 -4.87
N SER A 153 -7.02 -7.28 -4.97
CA SER A 153 -7.35 -8.17 -6.08
C SER A 153 -8.51 -9.11 -5.76
N ARG A 154 -9.29 -8.87 -4.69
CA ARG A 154 -10.42 -9.72 -4.35
C ARG A 154 -11.67 -9.38 -5.16
N VAL A 155 -12.37 -10.43 -5.58
CA VAL A 155 -13.70 -10.41 -6.20
C VAL A 155 -14.60 -11.29 -5.33
N LEU A 156 -15.83 -10.84 -5.08
CA LEU A 156 -16.83 -11.63 -4.37
C LEU A 156 -17.68 -12.39 -5.38
N VAL A 157 -17.79 -13.70 -5.20
CA VAL A 157 -18.57 -14.58 -6.07
C VAL A 157 -19.40 -15.49 -5.18
N GLY A 158 -20.72 -15.27 -5.13
CA GLY A 158 -21.63 -16.05 -4.29
C GLY A 158 -21.27 -15.95 -2.81
N GLY A 159 -21.03 -14.72 -2.32
CA GLY A 159 -20.58 -14.47 -0.95
C GLY A 159 -19.11 -14.82 -0.66
N GLU A 160 -18.45 -15.60 -1.53
CA GLU A 160 -17.10 -16.08 -1.30
C GLU A 160 -16.04 -15.19 -1.94
N SER A 161 -14.94 -14.97 -1.22
CA SER A 161 -13.86 -14.12 -1.71
C SER A 161 -12.82 -14.91 -2.52
N PHE A 162 -12.56 -14.45 -3.74
CA PHE A 162 -11.55 -14.99 -4.64
C PHE A 162 -10.50 -13.94 -4.99
N THR A 163 -9.25 -14.35 -5.10
CA THR A 163 -8.15 -13.49 -5.56
C THR A 163 -8.01 -13.58 -7.08
N MET A 164 -8.01 -12.44 -7.75
CA MET A 164 -7.83 -12.34 -9.18
C MET A 164 -6.35 -12.50 -9.57
N ALA A 165 -6.08 -13.52 -10.38
CA ALA A 165 -4.82 -13.71 -11.07
C ALA A 165 -4.96 -13.26 -12.53
N VAL A 166 -3.97 -12.53 -13.03
CA VAL A 166 -3.85 -12.16 -14.46
C VAL A 166 -2.58 -12.81 -14.97
N SER A 167 -2.70 -13.60 -16.02
CA SER A 167 -1.56 -14.28 -16.65
C SER A 167 -1.82 -14.42 -18.15
N ARG A 168 -0.85 -14.03 -18.98
CA ARG A 168 -0.92 -14.15 -20.45
C ARG A 168 -2.17 -13.51 -21.06
N GLY A 169 -2.67 -12.45 -20.44
CA GLY A 169 -3.91 -11.75 -20.86
C GLY A 169 -5.22 -12.47 -20.54
N SER A 170 -5.21 -13.48 -19.67
CA SER A 170 -6.41 -14.12 -19.14
C SER A 170 -6.56 -13.87 -17.65
N VAL A 171 -7.81 -13.86 -17.18
CA VAL A 171 -8.15 -13.76 -15.75
C VAL A 171 -8.60 -15.12 -15.22
N THR A 172 -8.13 -15.45 -14.01
CA THR A 172 -8.65 -16.56 -13.23
C THR A 172 -8.89 -16.07 -11.80
N LEU A 173 -10.05 -16.38 -11.24
CA LEU A 173 -10.32 -16.12 -9.82
C LEU A 173 -9.93 -17.35 -9.02
N LEU A 174 -9.10 -17.16 -8.00
CA LEU A 174 -8.49 -18.22 -7.21
C LEU A 174 -8.82 -18.07 -5.74
N ARG A 175 -9.30 -19.16 -5.13
CA ARG A 175 -9.39 -19.28 -3.67
C ARG A 175 -8.54 -20.47 -3.23
N ARG A 176 -7.72 -20.25 -2.20
CA ARG A 176 -6.91 -21.30 -1.57
C ARG A 176 -7.53 -21.66 -0.24
N VAL A 177 -7.81 -22.94 -0.04
CA VAL A 177 -8.36 -23.52 1.19
C VAL A 177 -7.47 -24.65 1.68
N ARG A 178 -7.56 -25.01 2.96
CA ARG A 178 -6.67 -26.01 3.59
C ARG A 178 -7.20 -27.44 3.53
N ASP A 179 -8.51 -27.59 3.48
CA ASP A 179 -9.17 -28.90 3.54
C ASP A 179 -10.38 -28.98 2.58
N TRP A 180 -10.86 -30.22 2.38
CA TRP A 180 -11.96 -30.52 1.48
C TRP A 180 -13.34 -30.14 2.03
N VAL A 181 -13.47 -29.94 3.34
CA VAL A 181 -14.73 -29.51 3.96
C VAL A 181 -15.01 -28.06 3.55
N GLU A 182 -13.99 -27.19 3.62
CA GLU A 182 -14.12 -25.82 3.16
C GLU A 182 -14.37 -25.75 1.63
N VAL A 183 -13.79 -26.66 0.84
CA VAL A 183 -14.11 -26.78 -0.59
C VAL A 183 -15.60 -27.06 -0.79
N GLY A 184 -16.15 -28.06 -0.10
CA GLY A 184 -17.56 -28.41 -0.20
C GLY A 184 -18.47 -27.23 0.12
N ARG A 185 -18.16 -26.50 1.19
CA ARG A 185 -18.89 -25.27 1.58
C ARG A 185 -18.84 -24.20 0.49
N VAL A 186 -17.65 -23.89 -0.03
CA VAL A 186 -17.50 -22.87 -1.08
C VAL A 186 -18.23 -23.27 -2.37
N LEU A 187 -18.13 -24.55 -2.77
CA LEU A 187 -18.84 -25.03 -3.96
C LEU A 187 -20.36 -25.01 -3.78
N GLU A 188 -20.86 -25.26 -2.57
CA GLU A 188 -22.29 -25.14 -2.26
C GLU A 188 -22.78 -23.69 -2.35
N GLU A 189 -22.05 -22.73 -1.79
CA GLU A 189 -22.39 -21.29 -1.92
C GLU A 189 -22.43 -20.85 -3.39
N LEU A 190 -21.49 -21.33 -4.20
CA LEU A 190 -21.48 -21.08 -5.64
C LEU A 190 -22.65 -21.78 -6.35
N ARG A 191 -23.01 -23.00 -5.93
CA ARG A 191 -24.15 -23.76 -6.47
C ARG A 191 -25.46 -23.04 -6.20
N VAL A 192 -25.67 -22.57 -4.97
CA VAL A 192 -26.85 -21.81 -4.57
C VAL A 192 -26.96 -20.51 -5.37
N SER A 193 -25.83 -19.83 -5.60
CA SER A 193 -25.82 -18.52 -6.27
C SER A 193 -25.94 -18.59 -7.79
N TYR A 194 -25.33 -19.60 -8.44
CA TYR A 194 -25.19 -19.65 -9.91
C TYR A 194 -25.62 -20.96 -10.56
N GLY A 195 -26.06 -21.94 -9.76
CA GLY A 195 -26.53 -23.24 -10.24
C GLY A 195 -25.42 -24.23 -10.61
N GLU A 196 -25.82 -25.47 -10.92
CA GLU A 196 -24.87 -26.57 -11.09
C GLU A 196 -24.10 -26.53 -12.42
N GLY A 197 -24.66 -25.84 -13.41
CA GLY A 197 -23.96 -25.54 -14.66
C GLY A 197 -22.71 -24.65 -14.45
N PHE A 198 -22.71 -23.80 -13.41
CA PHE A 198 -21.56 -22.99 -13.04
C PHE A 198 -20.50 -23.82 -12.31
N VAL A 199 -20.92 -24.54 -11.26
CA VAL A 199 -20.02 -25.31 -10.39
C VAL A 199 -19.31 -26.45 -11.14
N SER A 200 -20.00 -27.13 -12.06
CA SER A 200 -19.40 -28.18 -12.91
C SER A 200 -18.22 -27.71 -13.76
N GLN A 201 -18.08 -26.39 -13.96
CA GLN A 201 -17.00 -25.79 -14.72
C GLN A 201 -15.90 -25.17 -13.84
N VAL A 202 -16.10 -25.12 -12.53
CA VAL A 202 -15.09 -24.69 -11.55
C VAL A 202 -14.03 -25.78 -11.43
N ARG A 203 -12.75 -25.39 -11.44
CA ARG A 203 -11.63 -26.33 -11.33
C ARG A 203 -11.14 -26.39 -9.90
N VAL A 204 -11.04 -27.59 -9.34
CA VAL A 204 -10.46 -27.84 -8.01
C VAL A 204 -9.23 -28.72 -8.14
N HIS A 205 -8.10 -28.28 -7.60
CA HIS A 205 -6.84 -29.02 -7.66
C HIS A 205 -5.94 -28.71 -6.46
N ARG A 206 -4.98 -29.59 -6.16
CA ARG A 206 -3.98 -29.35 -5.10
C ARG A 206 -2.80 -28.56 -5.64
N SER A 207 -2.33 -27.58 -4.88
CA SER A 207 -1.13 -26.79 -5.20
C SER A 207 -0.47 -26.26 -3.92
N GLY A 208 0.81 -26.60 -3.72
CA GLY A 208 1.64 -26.02 -2.65
C GLY A 208 1.10 -26.21 -1.24
N GLY A 209 0.50 -27.38 -0.94
CA GLY A 209 -0.10 -27.68 0.37
C GLY A 209 -1.51 -27.11 0.58
N TYR A 210 -2.10 -26.47 -0.44
CA TYR A 210 -3.48 -25.97 -0.43
C TYR A 210 -4.32 -26.70 -1.48
N ILE A 211 -5.63 -26.65 -1.29
CA ILE A 211 -6.60 -26.96 -2.34
C ILE A 211 -7.04 -25.63 -2.97
N VAL A 212 -6.96 -25.54 -4.29
CA VAL A 212 -7.22 -24.32 -5.06
C VAL A 212 -8.52 -24.51 -5.83
N ILE A 213 -9.48 -23.62 -5.55
CA ILE A 213 -10.74 -23.48 -6.28
C ILE A 213 -10.53 -22.36 -7.30
N ALA A 214 -10.67 -22.68 -8.59
CA ALA A 214 -10.36 -21.79 -9.70
C ALA A 214 -11.57 -21.59 -10.61
N ILE A 215 -12.01 -20.34 -10.73
CA ILE A 215 -13.07 -19.92 -11.65
C ILE A 215 -12.41 -19.37 -12.93
N PRO A 216 -12.54 -20.06 -14.09
CA PRO A 216 -11.94 -19.65 -15.34
C PRO A 216 -12.63 -18.43 -15.97
N ALA A 217 -11.91 -17.69 -16.81
CA ALA A 217 -12.42 -16.52 -17.55
C ALA A 217 -13.77 -16.73 -18.23
N ARG A 218 -14.01 -17.88 -18.87
CA ARG A 218 -15.27 -18.18 -19.55
C ARG A 218 -16.50 -18.06 -18.64
N LEU A 219 -16.36 -18.46 -17.37
CA LEU A 219 -17.44 -18.34 -16.39
C LEU A 219 -17.63 -16.89 -15.95
N ILE A 220 -16.54 -16.12 -15.88
CA ILE A 220 -16.61 -14.69 -15.56
C ILE A 220 -17.34 -13.93 -16.69
N GLU A 221 -17.10 -14.28 -17.96
CA GLU A 221 -17.73 -13.63 -19.11
C GLU A 221 -19.25 -13.81 -19.14
N GLY A 222 -19.73 -14.98 -18.75
CA GLY A 222 -21.16 -15.32 -18.75
C GLY A 222 -21.97 -14.71 -17.59
N HIS A 223 -21.30 -14.11 -16.60
CA HIS A 223 -21.93 -13.62 -15.37
C HIS A 223 -21.56 -12.16 -15.12
N GLU A 224 -22.52 -11.26 -15.36
CA GLU A 224 -22.30 -9.81 -15.38
C GLU A 224 -21.84 -9.24 -14.04
N ASP A 225 -22.38 -9.73 -12.94
CA ASP A 225 -22.05 -9.32 -11.58
C ASP A 225 -20.58 -9.61 -11.21
N ILE A 226 -20.05 -10.77 -11.66
CA ILE A 226 -18.63 -11.12 -11.51
C ILE A 226 -17.79 -10.25 -12.46
N ARG A 227 -18.24 -10.10 -13.71
CA ARG A 227 -17.54 -9.34 -14.76
C ARG A 227 -17.29 -7.89 -14.35
N VAL A 228 -18.29 -7.20 -13.82
CA VAL A 228 -18.17 -5.81 -13.35
C VAL A 228 -17.11 -5.67 -12.26
N GLN A 229 -17.09 -6.58 -11.28
CA GLN A 229 -16.08 -6.58 -10.23
C GLN A 229 -14.67 -6.82 -10.77
N VAL A 230 -14.53 -7.76 -11.71
CA VAL A 230 -13.25 -8.05 -12.37
C VAL A 230 -12.74 -6.85 -13.16
N ILE A 231 -13.59 -6.16 -13.92
CA ILE A 231 -13.24 -4.93 -14.64
C ILE A 231 -12.71 -3.88 -13.64
N ASN A 232 -13.41 -3.65 -12.54
CA ASN A 232 -13.00 -2.68 -11.52
C ASN A 232 -11.63 -3.00 -10.92
N VAL A 233 -11.33 -4.29 -10.66
CA VAL A 233 -10.01 -4.71 -10.20
C VAL A 233 -8.95 -4.51 -11.29
N LEU A 234 -9.25 -4.87 -12.54
CA LEU A 234 -8.32 -4.71 -13.66
C LEU A 234 -8.00 -3.23 -13.96
N CYS A 235 -8.98 -2.33 -13.89
CA CYS A 235 -8.77 -0.90 -14.11
C CYS A 235 -7.89 -0.29 -13.00
N ARG A 236 -8.12 -0.66 -11.73
CA ARG A 236 -7.22 -0.32 -10.62
C ARG A 236 -5.82 -0.89 -10.85
N LYS A 237 -5.74 -2.10 -11.41
CA LYS A 237 -4.46 -2.76 -11.71
C LYS A 237 -3.69 -2.02 -12.81
N TYR A 238 -4.34 -1.66 -13.90
CA TYR A 238 -3.74 -0.90 -15.00
C TYR A 238 -3.12 0.42 -14.52
N ARG A 239 -3.84 1.18 -13.69
CA ARG A 239 -3.39 2.50 -13.20
C ARG A 239 -2.13 2.44 -12.33
N ARG A 240 -1.82 1.27 -11.75
CA ARG A 240 -0.69 1.11 -10.80
C ARG A 240 0.52 0.40 -11.39
N VAL A 241 0.32 -0.39 -12.45
CA VAL A 241 1.41 -1.13 -13.11
C VAL A 241 2.26 -0.16 -13.93
N LYS A 242 3.57 -0.16 -13.68
CA LYS A 242 4.57 0.61 -14.45
C LYS A 242 5.22 -0.20 -15.58
N ASP A 243 5.21 -1.53 -15.46
CA ASP A 243 5.78 -2.44 -16.44
C ASP A 243 4.86 -2.50 -17.67
N ASP A 244 5.38 -2.09 -18.83
CA ASP A 244 4.62 -2.02 -20.07
C ASP A 244 4.12 -3.39 -20.54
N ASN A 245 4.86 -4.47 -20.31
CA ASN A 245 4.44 -5.82 -20.68
C ASN A 245 3.27 -6.27 -19.81
N LYS A 246 3.37 -6.08 -18.49
CA LYS A 246 2.25 -6.37 -17.57
C LYS A 246 1.05 -5.47 -17.87
N ARG A 247 1.29 -4.22 -18.26
CA ARG A 247 0.24 -3.28 -18.65
C ARG A 247 -0.49 -3.77 -19.91
N LYS A 248 0.24 -4.25 -20.92
CA LYS A 248 -0.33 -4.91 -22.11
C LYS A 248 -1.14 -6.16 -21.74
N GLU A 249 -0.66 -6.99 -20.81
CA GLU A 249 -1.43 -8.14 -20.33
C GLU A 249 -2.76 -7.72 -19.66
N VAL A 250 -2.75 -6.67 -18.86
CA VAL A 250 -3.97 -6.15 -18.21
C VAL A 250 -4.94 -5.57 -19.23
N VAL A 251 -4.46 -4.86 -20.26
CA VAL A 251 -5.30 -4.36 -21.36
C VAL A 251 -5.91 -5.53 -22.14
N LYS A 252 -5.11 -6.55 -22.48
CA LYS A 252 -5.60 -7.76 -23.16
C LYS A 252 -6.64 -8.51 -22.32
N ALA A 253 -6.48 -8.53 -21.00
CA ALA A 253 -7.50 -9.06 -20.12
C ALA A 253 -8.76 -8.18 -20.12
N LEU A 254 -8.63 -6.86 -20.05
CA LEU A 254 -9.77 -5.92 -20.09
C LEU A 254 -10.58 -6.04 -21.39
N SER A 255 -9.93 -6.15 -22.55
CA SER A 255 -10.62 -6.30 -23.84
C SER A 255 -11.49 -7.54 -23.96
N ARG A 256 -11.30 -8.53 -23.06
CA ARG A 256 -12.11 -9.73 -22.99
C ARG A 256 -13.41 -9.54 -22.19
N PHE A 257 -13.43 -8.57 -21.27
CA PHE A 257 -14.55 -8.37 -20.34
C PHE A 257 -15.31 -7.07 -20.57
N ALA A 258 -14.72 -6.09 -21.24
CA ALA A 258 -15.23 -4.73 -21.35
C ALA A 258 -15.29 -4.24 -22.80
N SER A 259 -16.26 -3.37 -23.10
CA SER A 259 -16.31 -2.66 -24.37
C SER A 259 -15.12 -1.68 -24.48
N MET A 260 -14.79 -1.28 -25.72
CA MET A 260 -13.74 -0.29 -25.97
C MET A 260 -13.98 1.04 -25.25
N GLU A 261 -15.24 1.42 -25.04
CA GLU A 261 -15.61 2.62 -24.30
C GLU A 261 -15.30 2.50 -22.81
N THR A 262 -15.66 1.39 -22.18
CA THR A 262 -15.30 1.09 -20.78
C THR A 262 -13.79 1.02 -20.60
N ILE A 263 -13.06 0.48 -21.58
CA ILE A 263 -11.59 0.47 -21.56
C ILE A 263 -11.09 1.92 -21.57
N ARG A 264 -11.52 2.77 -22.50
CA ARG A 264 -11.10 4.18 -22.56
C ARG A 264 -11.35 4.93 -21.25
N ILE A 265 -12.52 4.73 -20.62
CA ILE A 265 -12.84 5.30 -19.30
C ILE A 265 -11.86 4.80 -18.23
N CYS A 266 -11.55 3.50 -18.24
CA CYS A 266 -10.60 2.92 -17.30
C CYS A 266 -9.17 3.45 -17.49
N LEU A 267 -8.75 3.68 -18.74
CA LEU A 267 -7.44 4.18 -19.14
C LEU A 267 -7.30 5.72 -19.00
N GLY A 268 -8.40 6.45 -18.81
CA GLY A 268 -8.38 7.89 -18.57
C GLY A 268 -7.93 8.71 -19.78
N ASN A 269 -8.50 8.45 -20.97
CA ASN A 269 -8.20 9.15 -22.24
C ASN A 269 -6.70 9.15 -22.64
N THR A 270 -5.91 8.20 -22.14
CA THR A 270 -4.57 7.95 -22.68
C THR A 270 -4.68 7.02 -23.88
N SER A 271 -3.98 7.38 -24.98
CA SER A 271 -3.93 6.58 -26.21
C SER A 271 -3.50 5.15 -25.90
N LEU A 272 -4.26 4.17 -26.41
CA LEU A 272 -3.93 2.76 -26.29
C LEU A 272 -2.52 2.51 -26.86
N PRO A 273 -1.64 1.76 -26.17
CA PRO A 273 -0.38 1.34 -26.75
C PRO A 273 -0.67 0.43 -27.95
N SER A 274 -0.15 0.83 -29.11
CA SER A 274 -0.12 0.07 -30.36
C SER A 274 0.56 -1.29 -30.21
#